data_AF-A0A3M0XMU4-F1
#
_entry.id   AF-A0A3M0XMU4-F1
#
_cell.length_a   1.000
_cell.length_b   1.000
_cell.length_c   1.000
_cell.angle_alpha   90.00
_cell.angle_beta   90.00
_cell.angle_gamma   90.00
#
_symmetry.space_group_name_H-M   'P 1'
#
loop_
_entity.id
_entity.type
_entity.pdbx_description
1 polymer ?
#
loop_
_entity_poly.entity_id
_entity_poly.type
_entity_poly.pdbx_seq_one_letter_code
_entity_poly.pdbx_strand_id
1 'polypeptide(L)'
;LITSSSNFRNEALEDITSILSELMNRDRKEFIAFWNSVGTWLLDKKREEFLIKTLDILDGKGIKFLELANWLLEHSSGIGRLKSLKKLANFYMRIGATESAAPYIKELKHINGYTDDTLRLEAQLLYTRGDNRAAVLRLLLLKQMLPEDRRLFSIVTASIEDKEELINFYKRAIDKYGGNTDFYNELANILYQIGRLDEAIQYYNLALRDDPNNEWALLRISMISGKVDYVKRMKTKNPTFKKLPSLLIKESEVREDLTNLLN
;
A
#
# COMPACT_ATOMS: atom_id res chain seq x y z
N LEU A 1 36.79 42.25 3.13
CA LEU A 1 37.26 41.10 3.94
C LEU A 1 36.11 40.21 4.41
N ILE A 2 35.06 40.74 5.04
CA ILE A 2 33.87 39.93 5.44
C ILE A 2 33.11 39.38 4.21
N THR A 3 32.97 40.17 3.15
CA THR A 3 32.30 39.77 1.89
C THR A 3 33.09 38.77 1.04
N SER A 4 34.44 38.79 1.09
CA SER A 4 35.28 37.86 0.35
C SER A 4 35.33 36.48 1.03
N SER A 5 35.33 36.44 2.37
CA SER A 5 35.28 35.20 3.14
C SER A 5 33.93 34.49 3.01
N SER A 6 32.81 35.23 2.96
CA SER A 6 31.48 34.65 2.72
C SER A 6 31.34 34.05 1.31
N ASN A 7 31.95 34.67 0.30
CA ASN A 7 31.91 34.17 -1.08
C ASN A 7 32.70 32.87 -1.24
N PHE A 8 33.92 32.82 -0.70
CA PHE A 8 34.74 31.60 -0.74
C PHE A 8 34.06 30.42 -0.03
N ARG A 9 33.40 30.67 1.10
CA ARG A 9 32.62 29.64 1.81
C ARG A 9 31.44 29.14 0.97
N ASN A 10 30.76 30.02 0.23
CA ASN A 10 29.65 29.60 -0.63
C ASN A 10 30.15 28.76 -1.81
N GLU A 11 31.24 29.17 -2.46
CA GLU A 11 31.85 28.42 -3.57
C GLU A 11 32.22 27.00 -3.14
N ALA A 12 32.89 26.84 -1.98
CA ALA A 12 33.23 25.53 -1.46
C ALA A 12 32.00 24.64 -1.17
N LEU A 13 30.86 25.23 -0.74
CA LEU A 13 29.62 24.46 -0.51
C LEU A 13 28.95 24.06 -1.83
N GLU A 14 29.06 24.87 -2.88
CA GLU A 14 28.58 24.51 -4.21
C GLU A 14 29.43 23.39 -4.81
N ASP A 15 30.75 23.42 -4.67
CA ASP A 15 31.65 22.35 -5.11
C ASP A 15 31.32 21.02 -4.42
N ILE A 16 31.13 21.05 -3.08
CA ILE A 16 30.70 19.86 -2.32
C ILE A 16 29.34 19.35 -2.81
N THR A 17 28.39 20.26 -3.07
CA THR A 17 27.06 19.91 -3.57
C THR A 17 27.14 19.27 -4.95
N SER A 18 28.02 19.75 -5.83
CA SER A 18 28.28 19.18 -7.15
C SER A 18 28.84 17.77 -7.05
N ILE A 19 29.89 17.56 -6.25
CA ILE A 19 30.50 16.24 -6.03
C ILE A 19 29.45 15.26 -5.50
N LEU A 20 28.69 15.65 -4.49
CA LEU A 20 27.63 14.81 -3.95
C LEU A 20 26.56 14.51 -5.01
N SER A 21 26.16 15.48 -5.83
CA SER A 21 25.18 15.26 -6.90
C SER A 21 25.67 14.25 -7.96
N GLU A 22 26.96 14.25 -8.29
CA GLU A 22 27.56 13.21 -9.14
C GLU A 22 27.53 11.84 -8.45
N LEU A 23 27.93 11.78 -7.19
CA LEU A 23 27.92 10.54 -6.40
C LEU A 23 26.52 9.95 -6.23
N MET A 24 25.47 10.78 -6.10
CA MET A 24 24.08 10.31 -6.01
C MET A 24 23.70 9.37 -7.17
N ASN A 25 24.19 9.67 -8.37
CA ASN A 25 23.87 8.93 -9.59
C ASN A 25 24.83 7.76 -9.84
N ARG A 26 26.09 7.89 -9.41
CA ARG A 26 27.16 6.93 -9.71
C ARG A 26 27.36 5.88 -8.62
N ASP A 27 27.47 6.31 -7.35
CA ASP A 27 27.78 5.44 -6.22
C ASP A 27 27.09 5.93 -4.93
N ARG A 28 25.98 5.27 -4.59
CA ARG A 28 25.20 5.59 -3.39
C ARG A 28 25.94 5.28 -2.09
N LYS A 29 26.88 4.33 -2.07
CA LYS A 29 27.63 4.01 -0.83
C LYS A 29 28.66 5.11 -0.57
N GLU A 30 29.40 5.50 -1.60
CA GLU A 30 30.36 6.60 -1.55
C GLU A 30 29.65 7.92 -1.20
N PHE A 31 28.47 8.17 -1.80
CA PHE A 31 27.63 9.31 -1.44
C PHE A 31 27.32 9.36 0.06
N ILE A 32 26.85 8.25 0.64
CA ILE A 32 26.47 8.21 2.07
C ILE A 32 27.69 8.43 2.96
N ALA A 33 28.82 7.81 2.62
CA ALA A 33 30.07 8.00 3.37
C ALA A 33 30.52 9.46 3.33
N PHE A 34 30.47 10.11 2.17
CA PHE A 34 30.85 11.51 2.04
C PHE A 34 29.84 12.44 2.73
N TRP A 35 28.53 12.19 2.56
CA TRP A 35 27.47 12.91 3.26
C TRP A 35 27.64 12.88 4.78
N ASN A 36 28.00 11.73 5.35
CA ASN A 36 28.18 11.61 6.80
C ASN A 36 29.27 12.55 7.36
N SER A 37 30.24 12.93 6.52
CA SER A 37 31.34 13.82 6.89
C SER A 37 30.98 15.31 6.74
N VAL A 38 30.25 15.68 5.68
CA VAL A 38 30.07 17.10 5.28
C VAL A 38 28.62 17.57 5.20
N GLY A 39 27.63 16.67 5.26
CA GLY A 39 26.23 16.95 4.93
C GLY A 39 25.56 18.01 5.79
N THR A 40 25.93 18.12 7.07
CA THR A 40 25.39 19.15 7.98
C THR A 40 25.76 20.58 7.55
N TRP A 41 26.88 20.76 6.83
CA TRP A 41 27.27 22.08 6.33
C TRP A 41 26.41 22.54 5.15
N LEU A 42 25.70 21.61 4.51
CA LEU A 42 24.88 21.88 3.32
C LEU A 42 23.43 22.22 3.65
N LEU A 43 23.03 22.14 4.94
CA LEU A 43 21.69 22.46 5.42
C LEU A 43 21.40 23.96 5.23
N ASP A 44 20.79 24.28 4.09
CA ASP A 44 20.44 25.64 3.68
C ASP A 44 19.20 25.59 2.78
N LYS A 45 18.30 26.56 2.93
CA LYS A 45 17.07 26.64 2.14
C LYS A 45 17.33 26.73 0.64
N LYS A 46 18.43 27.35 0.22
CA LYS A 46 18.83 27.43 -1.21
C LYS A 46 19.09 26.06 -1.83
N ARG A 47 19.43 25.06 -1.01
CA ARG A 47 19.73 23.69 -1.42
C ARG A 47 18.56 22.73 -1.17
N GLU A 48 17.37 23.24 -0.88
CA GLU A 48 16.21 22.42 -0.50
C GLU A 48 15.92 21.27 -1.48
N GLU A 49 15.96 21.51 -2.79
CA GLU A 49 15.71 20.46 -3.78
C GLU A 49 16.73 19.31 -3.70
N PHE A 50 18.02 19.64 -3.55
CA PHE A 50 19.09 18.67 -3.36
C PHE A 50 18.94 17.91 -2.03
N LEU A 51 18.58 18.61 -0.96
CA LEU A 51 18.35 18.03 0.37
C LEU A 51 17.16 17.05 0.36
N ILE A 52 16.08 17.37 -0.37
CA ILE A 52 14.93 16.48 -0.56
C ILE A 52 15.34 15.18 -1.25
N LYS A 53 16.19 15.24 -2.28
CA LYS A 53 16.69 14.04 -2.97
C LYS A 53 17.65 13.25 -2.08
N THR A 54 18.48 13.94 -1.31
CA THR A 54 19.38 13.33 -0.32
C THR A 54 18.60 12.54 0.74
N LEU A 55 17.47 13.09 1.20
CA LEU A 55 16.59 12.42 2.17
C LEU A 55 16.06 11.07 1.64
N ASP A 56 15.88 10.91 0.33
CA ASP A 56 15.51 9.62 -0.26
C ASP A 56 16.65 8.60 -0.24
N ILE A 57 17.89 9.04 -0.40
CA ILE A 57 19.06 8.15 -0.40
C ILE A 57 19.39 7.68 1.02
N LEU A 58 19.24 8.57 1.99
CA LEU A 58 19.48 8.28 3.40
C LEU A 58 18.37 7.48 4.06
N ASP A 59 17.20 7.33 3.44
CA ASP A 59 15.95 6.84 4.07
C ASP A 59 16.16 5.78 5.17
N GLY A 60 16.06 6.25 6.41
CA GLY A 60 16.19 5.45 7.63
C GLY A 60 17.58 4.86 7.91
N LYS A 61 18.64 5.47 7.41
CA LYS A 61 20.06 5.12 7.65
C LYS A 61 20.66 6.01 8.73
N GLY A 62 20.35 5.69 9.98
CA GLY A 62 21.02 6.26 11.15
C GLY A 62 20.76 7.75 11.40
N ILE A 63 21.66 8.36 12.17
CA ILE A 63 21.46 9.71 12.73
C ILE A 63 21.40 10.79 11.64
N LYS A 64 22.20 10.66 10.56
CA LYS A 64 22.22 11.65 9.48
C LYS A 64 20.91 11.75 8.71
N PHE A 65 20.14 10.65 8.64
CA PHE A 65 18.78 10.69 8.14
C PHE A 65 17.88 11.54 9.06
N LEU A 66 17.95 11.33 10.38
CA LEU A 66 17.13 12.07 11.34
C LEU A 66 17.47 13.56 11.37
N GLU A 67 18.75 13.91 11.36
CA GLU A 67 19.23 15.30 11.28
C GLU A 67 18.62 16.02 10.06
N LEU A 68 18.75 15.41 8.87
CA LEU A 68 18.24 15.99 7.64
C LEU A 68 16.71 16.07 7.61
N ALA A 69 16.03 15.00 8.04
CA ALA A 69 14.57 14.94 8.04
C ALA A 69 13.97 15.99 9.00
N ASN A 70 14.53 16.16 10.20
CA ASN A 70 14.08 17.18 11.15
C ASN A 70 14.39 18.59 10.64
N TRP A 71 15.58 18.80 10.05
CA TRP A 71 15.91 20.11 9.47
C TRP A 71 14.92 20.49 8.35
N LEU A 72 14.64 19.56 7.43
CA LEU A 72 13.65 19.77 6.37
C LEU A 72 12.24 19.95 6.93
N LEU A 73 11.85 19.20 7.96
CA LEU A 73 10.57 19.39 8.63
C LEU A 73 10.42 20.82 9.14
N GLU A 74 11.44 21.38 9.77
CA GLU A 74 11.41 22.73 10.35
C GLU A 74 11.51 23.86 9.32
N HIS A 75 12.32 23.69 8.27
CA HIS A 75 12.73 24.79 7.39
C HIS A 75 12.12 24.74 5.97
N SER A 76 11.57 23.60 5.55
CA SER A 76 10.87 23.45 4.26
C SER A 76 9.41 23.87 4.39
N SER A 77 8.90 24.52 3.35
CA SER A 77 7.46 24.71 3.12
C SER A 77 7.04 23.90 1.89
N GLY A 78 6.11 22.95 2.06
CA GLY A 78 5.58 22.15 0.95
C GLY A 78 6.13 20.73 0.89
N ILE A 79 6.72 20.35 -0.26
CA ILE A 79 7.08 18.95 -0.58
C ILE A 79 8.12 18.39 0.41
N GLY A 80 9.14 19.17 0.77
CA GLY A 80 10.19 18.72 1.70
C GLY A 80 9.63 18.44 3.10
N ARG A 81 8.74 19.30 3.60
CA ARG A 81 8.04 19.10 4.88
C ARG A 81 7.20 17.82 4.86
N LEU A 82 6.33 17.67 3.86
CA LEU A 82 5.44 16.50 3.74
C LEU A 82 6.22 15.20 3.61
N LYS A 83 7.29 15.20 2.82
CA LYS A 83 8.17 14.04 2.66
C LYS A 83 8.89 13.69 3.96
N SER A 84 9.33 14.70 4.72
CA SER A 84 9.98 14.51 6.02
C SER A 84 9.04 13.90 7.05
N LEU A 85 7.80 14.42 7.17
CA LEU A 85 6.75 13.83 8.01
C LEU A 85 6.53 12.35 7.68
N LYS A 86 6.34 12.03 6.40
CA LYS A 86 6.11 10.65 5.94
C LYS A 86 7.30 9.74 6.29
N LYS A 87 8.53 10.19 6.03
CA LYS A 87 9.73 9.37 6.28
C LYS A 87 10.03 9.19 7.77
N LEU A 88 9.84 10.22 8.58
CA LEU A 88 9.97 10.12 10.05
C LEU A 88 8.93 9.15 10.62
N ALA A 89 7.66 9.27 10.21
CA ALA A 89 6.62 8.32 10.60
C ALA A 89 7.02 6.87 10.27
N ASN A 90 7.41 6.60 9.02
CA ASN A 90 7.85 5.27 8.59
C ASN A 90 9.08 4.77 9.36
N PHE A 91 10.06 5.64 9.62
CA PHE A 91 11.25 5.28 10.37
C PHE A 91 10.90 4.81 11.78
N TYR A 92 10.12 5.60 12.51
CA TYR A 92 9.70 5.28 13.87
C TYR A 92 8.83 4.03 13.93
N MET A 93 7.93 3.85 12.95
CA MET A 93 7.14 2.62 12.81
C MET A 93 8.05 1.39 12.61
N ARG A 94 9.07 1.47 11.76
CA ARG A 94 9.97 0.36 11.45
C ARG A 94 10.82 -0.09 12.65
N ILE A 95 11.20 0.84 13.52
CA ILE A 95 11.96 0.52 14.74
C ILE A 95 11.06 0.17 15.94
N GLY A 96 9.73 0.11 15.74
CA GLY A 96 8.75 -0.21 16.78
C GLY A 96 8.42 0.96 17.73
N ALA A 97 8.94 2.16 17.49
CA ALA A 97 8.67 3.36 18.27
C ALA A 97 7.37 4.04 17.82
N THR A 98 6.25 3.33 17.93
CA THR A 98 4.94 3.72 17.41
C THR A 98 4.44 5.07 17.95
N GLU A 99 4.66 5.34 19.23
CA GLU A 99 4.27 6.62 19.85
C GLU A 99 5.04 7.81 19.28
N SER A 100 6.30 7.62 18.88
CA SER A 100 7.07 8.65 18.18
C SER A 100 6.57 8.88 16.75
N ALA A 101 5.97 7.88 16.10
CA ALA A 101 5.43 8.03 14.75
C ALA A 101 4.11 8.82 14.72
N ALA A 102 3.27 8.66 15.74
CA ALA A 102 1.92 9.23 15.83
C ALA A 102 1.84 10.76 15.57
N PRO A 103 2.68 11.64 16.14
CA PRO A 103 2.59 13.08 15.88
C PRO A 103 2.82 13.43 14.41
N TYR A 104 3.76 12.75 13.74
CA TYR A 104 4.05 13.00 12.33
C TYR A 104 2.88 12.60 11.43
N ILE A 105 2.22 11.48 11.73
CA ILE A 105 1.03 11.02 10.99
C ILE A 105 -0.14 11.99 11.19
N LYS A 106 -0.34 12.44 12.44
CA LYS A 106 -1.37 13.43 12.78
C LYS A 106 -1.15 14.75 12.04
N GLU A 107 0.08 15.24 12.00
CA GLU A 107 0.40 16.46 11.28
C GLU A 107 0.25 16.29 9.77
N LEU A 108 0.72 15.18 9.21
CA LEU A 108 0.59 14.88 7.79
C LEU A 108 -0.88 14.95 7.36
N LYS A 109 -1.75 14.29 8.13
CA LYS A 109 -3.21 14.33 7.95
C LYS A 109 -3.80 15.74 8.04
N HIS A 110 -3.33 16.56 8.96
CA HIS A 110 -3.81 17.93 9.08
C HIS A 110 -3.49 18.74 7.81
N ILE A 111 -2.32 18.50 7.20
CA ILE A 111 -1.87 19.25 6.02
C ILE A 111 -2.51 18.72 4.72
N ASN A 112 -2.50 17.41 4.49
CA ASN A 112 -2.90 16.82 3.21
C ASN A 112 -4.24 16.05 3.26
N GLY A 113 -4.88 15.96 4.43
CA GLY A 113 -6.13 15.23 4.61
C GLY A 113 -5.97 13.71 4.50
N TYR A 114 -7.04 13.06 4.02
CA TYR A 114 -7.10 11.62 3.84
C TYR A 114 -6.58 11.23 2.44
N THR A 115 -5.25 11.23 2.29
CA THR A 115 -4.56 10.62 1.14
C THR A 115 -4.27 9.15 1.40
N ASP A 116 -4.05 8.36 0.34
CA ASP A 116 -3.68 6.94 0.48
C ASP A 116 -2.44 6.75 1.35
N ASP A 117 -1.46 7.64 1.25
CA ASP A 117 -0.25 7.61 2.08
C ASP A 117 -0.57 7.83 3.57
N THR A 118 -1.39 8.83 3.89
CA THR A 118 -1.79 9.13 5.26
C THR A 118 -2.64 7.98 5.83
N LEU A 119 -3.60 7.47 5.05
CA LEU A 119 -4.46 6.35 5.43
C LEU A 119 -3.66 5.07 5.70
N ARG A 120 -2.66 4.79 4.85
CA ARG A 120 -1.75 3.65 5.00
C ARG A 120 -0.94 3.74 6.28
N LEU A 121 -0.36 4.91 6.57
CA LEU A 121 0.38 5.14 7.81
C LEU A 121 -0.53 5.02 9.04
N GLU A 122 -1.75 5.58 9.00
CA GLU A 122 -2.73 5.41 10.08
C GLU A 122 -3.11 3.93 10.27
N ALA A 123 -3.35 3.18 9.19
CA ALA A 123 -3.67 1.76 9.27
C ALA A 123 -2.54 0.96 9.92
N GLN A 124 -1.28 1.24 9.54
CA GLN A 124 -0.11 0.61 10.15
C GLN A 124 0.01 0.94 11.64
N LEU A 125 -0.18 2.21 12.02
CA LEU A 125 -0.14 2.64 13.44
C LEU A 125 -1.26 1.99 14.27
N LEU A 126 -2.46 1.86 13.71
CA LEU A 126 -3.59 1.21 14.39
C LEU A 126 -3.31 -0.29 14.56
N TYR A 127 -2.79 -0.94 13.52
CA TYR A 127 -2.39 -2.34 13.59
C TYR A 127 -1.33 -2.58 14.66
N THR A 128 -0.28 -1.76 14.74
CA THR A 128 0.77 -1.93 15.76
C THR A 128 0.28 -1.67 17.18
N ARG A 129 -0.84 -0.95 17.35
CA ARG A 129 -1.54 -0.78 18.63
C ARG A 129 -2.55 -1.89 18.94
N GLY A 130 -2.78 -2.82 18.01
CA GLY A 130 -3.76 -3.90 18.14
C GLY A 130 -5.17 -3.54 17.70
N ASP A 131 -5.40 -2.32 17.19
CA ASP A 131 -6.71 -1.84 16.73
C ASP A 131 -7.00 -2.32 15.29
N ASN A 132 -7.05 -3.64 15.10
CA ASN A 132 -7.21 -4.27 13.78
C ASN A 132 -8.48 -3.83 13.06
N ARG A 133 -9.57 -3.62 13.80
CA ARG A 133 -10.85 -3.08 13.26
C ARG A 133 -10.66 -1.70 12.64
N ALA A 134 -10.00 -0.81 13.38
CA ALA A 134 -9.75 0.55 12.90
C ALA A 134 -8.75 0.56 11.73
N ALA A 135 -7.77 -0.34 11.75
CA ALA A 135 -6.84 -0.54 10.63
C ALA A 135 -7.56 -0.98 9.35
N VAL A 136 -8.44 -2.00 9.42
CA VAL A 136 -9.28 -2.43 8.26
C VAL A 136 -10.08 -1.26 7.72
N LEU A 137 -10.74 -0.50 8.61
CA LEU A 137 -11.54 0.66 8.21
C LEU A 137 -10.71 1.72 7.50
N ARG A 138 -9.41 1.89 7.80
CA ARG A 138 -8.53 2.82 7.06
C ARG A 138 -8.09 2.26 5.72
N LEU A 139 -7.78 0.97 5.65
CA LEU A 139 -7.35 0.31 4.42
C LEU A 139 -8.47 0.26 3.37
N LEU A 140 -9.73 0.11 3.80
CA LEU A 140 -10.90 0.19 2.92
C LEU A 140 -11.14 1.57 2.31
N LEU A 141 -10.44 2.62 2.79
CA LEU A 141 -10.52 3.97 2.21
C LEU A 141 -9.47 4.23 1.13
N LEU A 142 -8.52 3.30 0.94
CA LEU A 142 -7.47 3.47 -0.05
C LEU A 142 -8.06 3.42 -1.46
N LYS A 143 -7.70 4.41 -2.28
CA LYS A 143 -8.06 4.42 -3.71
C LYS A 143 -7.24 3.39 -4.48
N GLN A 144 -5.98 3.23 -4.12
CA GLN A 144 -5.07 2.25 -4.68
C GLN A 144 -4.35 1.49 -3.56
N MET A 145 -4.64 0.20 -3.44
CA MET A 145 -3.89 -0.69 -2.56
C MET A 145 -2.57 -1.12 -3.22
N LEU A 146 -1.48 -0.91 -2.49
CA LEU A 146 -0.16 -1.44 -2.82
C LEU A 146 -0.03 -2.90 -2.32
N PRO A 147 0.96 -3.67 -2.79
CA PRO A 147 1.20 -5.03 -2.29
C PRO A 147 1.34 -5.11 -0.76
N GLU A 148 1.97 -4.13 -0.13
CA GLU A 148 2.14 -4.04 1.32
C GLU A 148 0.80 -3.81 2.03
N ASP A 149 -0.08 -3.00 1.44
CA ASP A 149 -1.43 -2.75 1.96
C ASP A 149 -2.25 -4.03 1.93
N ARG A 150 -2.17 -4.79 0.84
CA ARG A 150 -2.86 -6.08 0.70
C ARG A 150 -2.38 -7.09 1.74
N ARG A 151 -1.07 -7.13 2.00
CA ARG A 151 -0.52 -7.99 3.06
C ARG A 151 -1.06 -7.59 4.43
N LEU A 152 -1.00 -6.30 4.78
CA LEU A 152 -1.52 -5.82 6.05
C LEU A 152 -3.02 -6.10 6.17
N PHE A 153 -3.78 -5.80 5.12
CA PHE A 153 -5.22 -6.02 5.05
C PHE A 153 -5.59 -7.49 5.27
N SER A 154 -4.90 -8.41 4.61
CA SER A 154 -5.08 -9.86 4.84
C SER A 154 -4.84 -10.24 6.31
N ILE A 155 -3.80 -9.71 6.94
CA ILE A 155 -3.49 -9.95 8.36
C ILE A 155 -4.62 -9.41 9.26
N VAL A 156 -5.00 -8.14 9.09
CA VAL A 156 -5.98 -7.50 9.99
C VAL A 156 -7.39 -8.06 9.80
N THR A 157 -7.78 -8.42 8.59
CA THR A 157 -9.08 -9.05 8.32
C THR A 157 -9.16 -10.48 8.82
N ALA A 158 -8.07 -11.25 8.73
CA ALA A 158 -8.00 -12.60 9.29
C ALA A 158 -8.13 -12.60 10.83
N SER A 159 -7.69 -11.53 11.49
CA SER A 159 -7.81 -11.37 12.94
C SER A 159 -9.23 -11.01 13.42
N ILE A 160 -10.13 -10.63 12.51
CA ILE A 160 -11.52 -10.33 12.84
C ILE A 160 -12.33 -11.62 12.71
N GLU A 161 -12.71 -12.18 13.86
CA GLU A 161 -13.49 -13.42 13.93
C GLU A 161 -14.93 -13.22 13.46
N ASP A 162 -15.55 -12.10 13.83
CA ASP A 162 -16.92 -11.76 13.45
C ASP A 162 -17.00 -11.40 11.96
N LYS A 163 -17.46 -12.37 11.16
CA LYS A 163 -17.62 -12.22 9.72
C LYS A 163 -18.72 -11.24 9.34
N GLU A 164 -19.76 -11.08 10.16
CA GLU A 164 -20.85 -10.12 9.90
C GLU A 164 -20.38 -8.69 10.14
N GLU A 165 -19.59 -8.46 11.19
CA GLU A 165 -18.91 -7.17 11.40
C GLU A 165 -18.03 -6.81 10.19
N LEU A 166 -17.22 -7.77 9.72
CA LEU A 166 -16.35 -7.56 8.58
C LEU A 166 -17.14 -7.25 7.29
N ILE A 167 -18.21 -7.99 7.02
CA ILE A 167 -19.14 -7.72 5.91
C ILE A 167 -19.67 -6.29 5.98
N ASN A 168 -20.07 -5.83 7.16
CA ASN A 168 -20.57 -4.48 7.35
C ASN A 168 -19.49 -3.42 7.06
N PHE A 169 -18.23 -3.68 7.43
CA PHE A 169 -17.11 -2.79 7.06
C PHE A 169 -16.96 -2.66 5.55
N TYR A 170 -16.95 -3.78 4.81
CA TYR A 170 -16.86 -3.76 3.35
C TYR A 170 -18.06 -3.05 2.71
N LYS A 171 -19.30 -3.40 3.12
CA LYS A 171 -20.52 -2.79 2.56
C LYS A 171 -20.49 -1.27 2.72
N ARG A 172 -20.19 -0.78 3.93
CA ARG A 172 -20.09 0.67 4.21
C ARG A 172 -18.99 1.36 3.42
N ALA A 173 -17.86 0.70 3.19
CA ALA A 173 -16.78 1.26 2.40
C ALA A 173 -17.18 1.36 0.92
N ILE A 174 -17.75 0.29 0.38
CA ILE A 174 -18.26 0.24 -1.01
C ILE A 174 -19.34 1.31 -1.22
N ASP A 175 -20.29 1.44 -0.30
CA ASP A 175 -21.38 2.41 -0.41
C ASP A 175 -20.88 3.87 -0.44
N LYS A 176 -19.79 4.15 0.28
CA LYS A 176 -19.28 5.52 0.43
C LYS A 176 -18.23 5.91 -0.61
N TYR A 177 -17.41 4.96 -1.04
CA TYR A 177 -16.23 5.24 -1.87
C TYR A 177 -16.24 4.51 -3.23
N GLY A 178 -17.25 3.68 -3.47
CA GLY A 178 -17.26 2.72 -4.55
C GLY A 178 -16.45 1.47 -4.19
N GLY A 179 -16.81 0.34 -4.79
CA GLY A 179 -16.00 -0.87 -4.75
C GLY A 179 -15.14 -1.01 -6.00
N ASN A 180 -14.18 -1.93 -5.92
CA ASN A 180 -13.39 -2.38 -7.05
C ASN A 180 -13.37 -3.92 -7.07
N THR A 181 -12.84 -4.51 -8.13
CA THR A 181 -12.73 -5.96 -8.30
C THR A 181 -12.17 -6.68 -7.06
N ASP A 182 -11.14 -6.12 -6.41
CA ASP A 182 -10.52 -6.71 -5.22
C ASP A 182 -11.51 -6.72 -4.04
N PHE A 183 -12.14 -5.59 -3.72
CA PHE A 183 -13.10 -5.49 -2.60
C PHE A 183 -14.36 -6.33 -2.84
N TYR A 184 -14.87 -6.36 -4.07
CA TYR A 184 -16.01 -7.21 -4.42
C TYR A 184 -15.67 -8.70 -4.25
N ASN A 185 -14.48 -9.12 -4.70
CA ASN A 185 -14.04 -10.51 -4.54
C ASN A 185 -13.86 -10.89 -3.06
N GLU A 186 -13.24 -10.03 -2.25
CA GLU A 186 -13.04 -10.34 -0.84
C GLU A 186 -14.35 -10.38 -0.05
N LEU A 187 -15.26 -9.42 -0.28
CA LEU A 187 -16.59 -9.46 0.33
C LEU A 187 -17.36 -10.73 -0.09
N ALA A 188 -17.32 -11.08 -1.39
CA ALA A 188 -17.94 -12.29 -1.89
C ALA A 188 -17.34 -13.57 -1.27
N ASN A 189 -16.01 -13.62 -1.08
CA ASN A 189 -15.35 -14.73 -0.39
C ASN A 189 -15.84 -14.90 1.05
N ILE A 190 -15.99 -13.79 1.78
CA ILE A 190 -16.47 -13.82 3.16
C ILE A 190 -17.93 -14.31 3.20
N LEU A 191 -18.79 -13.80 2.32
CA LEU A 191 -20.18 -14.23 2.19
C LEU A 191 -20.29 -15.71 1.83
N TYR A 192 -19.44 -16.19 0.93
CA TYR A 192 -19.34 -17.61 0.57
C TYR A 192 -18.96 -18.47 1.77
N GLN A 193 -17.96 -18.06 2.57
CA GLN A 193 -17.52 -18.81 3.75
C GLN A 193 -18.61 -18.98 4.81
N ILE A 194 -19.52 -18.02 4.93
CA ILE A 194 -20.64 -18.08 5.89
C ILE A 194 -21.95 -18.60 5.27
N GLY A 195 -21.91 -19.10 4.03
CA GLY A 195 -23.05 -19.73 3.37
C GLY A 195 -24.08 -18.77 2.76
N ARG A 196 -23.80 -17.45 2.70
CA ARG A 196 -24.66 -16.46 2.03
C ARG A 196 -24.38 -16.44 0.52
N LEU A 197 -24.66 -17.57 -0.13
CA LEU A 197 -24.24 -17.87 -1.50
C LEU A 197 -24.84 -16.91 -2.55
N ASP A 198 -26.10 -16.52 -2.39
CA ASP A 198 -26.77 -15.61 -3.32
C ASP A 198 -26.12 -14.21 -3.31
N GLU A 199 -25.83 -13.68 -2.13
CA GLU A 199 -25.10 -12.40 -2.00
C GLU A 199 -23.66 -12.52 -2.50
N ALA A 200 -22.98 -13.64 -2.23
CA ALA A 200 -21.64 -13.89 -2.77
C ALA A 200 -21.64 -13.83 -4.31
N ILE A 201 -22.61 -14.47 -4.97
CA ILE A 201 -22.78 -14.40 -6.43
C ILE A 201 -23.01 -12.96 -6.90
N GLN A 202 -23.81 -12.16 -6.19
CA GLN A 202 -24.03 -10.75 -6.54
C GLN A 202 -22.72 -9.96 -6.57
N TYR A 203 -21.90 -10.08 -5.53
CA TYR A 203 -20.61 -9.38 -5.46
C TYR A 203 -19.57 -9.94 -6.43
N TYR A 204 -19.48 -11.25 -6.65
CA TYR A 204 -18.63 -11.79 -7.72
C TYR A 204 -19.05 -11.28 -9.11
N ASN A 205 -20.35 -11.11 -9.37
CA ASN A 205 -20.82 -10.52 -10.62
C ASN A 205 -20.44 -9.04 -10.74
N LEU A 206 -20.41 -8.28 -9.64
CA LEU A 206 -19.86 -6.91 -9.64
C LEU A 206 -18.38 -6.92 -10.00
N ALA A 207 -17.58 -7.84 -9.42
CA ALA A 207 -16.18 -8.01 -9.78
C ALA A 207 -15.99 -8.32 -11.28
N LEU A 208 -16.87 -9.15 -11.86
CA LEU A 208 -16.86 -9.49 -13.29
C LEU A 208 -17.35 -8.36 -14.22
N ARG A 209 -18.10 -7.39 -13.71
CA ARG A 209 -18.44 -6.20 -14.50
C ARG A 209 -17.20 -5.32 -14.70
N ASP A 210 -16.38 -5.20 -13.67
CA ASP A 210 -15.15 -4.41 -13.70
C ASP A 210 -14.00 -5.15 -14.40
N ASP A 211 -13.86 -6.46 -14.14
CA ASP A 211 -12.89 -7.36 -14.80
C ASP A 211 -13.61 -8.61 -15.34
N PRO A 212 -14.08 -8.58 -16.60
CA PRO A 212 -14.80 -9.69 -17.23
C PRO A 212 -14.01 -11.00 -17.33
N ASN A 213 -12.69 -10.97 -17.12
CA ASN A 213 -11.82 -12.14 -17.16
C ASN A 213 -11.31 -12.53 -15.76
N ASN A 214 -11.90 -12.02 -14.69
CA ASN A 214 -11.48 -12.36 -13.33
C ASN A 214 -11.67 -13.87 -13.08
N GLU A 215 -10.57 -14.61 -13.17
CA GLU A 215 -10.57 -16.08 -13.08
C GLU A 215 -11.13 -16.57 -11.74
N TRP A 216 -10.89 -15.82 -10.65
CA TRP A 216 -11.37 -16.18 -9.31
C TRP A 216 -12.88 -16.08 -9.21
N ALA A 217 -13.46 -14.95 -9.64
CA ALA A 217 -14.90 -14.74 -9.62
C ALA A 217 -15.64 -15.73 -10.54
N LEU A 218 -15.11 -15.99 -11.75
CA LEU A 218 -15.67 -17.01 -12.67
C LEU A 218 -15.71 -18.40 -12.02
N LEU A 219 -14.60 -18.82 -11.41
CA LEU A 219 -14.49 -20.11 -10.73
C LEU A 219 -15.50 -20.22 -9.59
N ARG A 220 -15.56 -19.19 -8.72
CA ARG A 220 -16.45 -19.20 -7.54
C ARG A 220 -17.92 -19.22 -7.94
N ILE A 221 -18.34 -18.43 -8.92
CA ILE A 221 -19.72 -18.46 -9.41
C ILE A 221 -20.04 -19.83 -10.00
N SER A 222 -19.12 -20.44 -10.78
CA SER A 222 -19.34 -21.77 -11.33
C SER A 222 -19.53 -22.82 -10.24
N MET A 223 -18.68 -22.81 -9.21
CA MET A 223 -18.78 -23.73 -8.08
C MET A 223 -20.10 -23.56 -7.31
N ILE A 224 -20.55 -22.31 -7.09
CA ILE A 224 -21.78 -22.04 -6.34
C ILE A 224 -23.02 -22.40 -7.18
N SER A 225 -23.06 -22.02 -8.46
CA SER A 225 -24.24 -22.17 -9.31
C SER A 225 -24.31 -23.50 -10.05
N GLY A 226 -23.22 -24.28 -10.07
CA GLY A 226 -23.07 -25.48 -10.89
C GLY A 226 -22.96 -25.21 -12.40
N LYS A 227 -22.92 -23.94 -12.83
CA LYS A 227 -22.89 -23.57 -14.26
C LYS A 227 -21.47 -23.58 -14.79
N VAL A 228 -21.19 -24.51 -15.70
CA VAL A 228 -19.86 -24.69 -16.30
C VAL A 228 -19.48 -23.58 -17.28
N ASP A 229 -20.45 -22.83 -17.81
CA ASP A 229 -20.18 -21.76 -18.79
C ASP A 229 -19.24 -20.68 -18.26
N TYR A 230 -19.27 -20.40 -16.94
CA TYR A 230 -18.33 -19.47 -16.31
C TYR A 230 -16.89 -20.00 -16.38
N VAL A 231 -16.69 -21.30 -16.18
CA VAL A 231 -15.39 -21.96 -16.29
C VAL A 231 -14.89 -21.97 -17.74
N LYS A 232 -15.78 -22.19 -18.71
CA LYS A 232 -15.44 -22.12 -20.15
C LYS A 232 -14.95 -20.74 -20.59
N ARG A 233 -15.39 -19.67 -19.91
CA ARG A 233 -14.95 -18.28 -20.16
C ARG A 233 -13.55 -17.99 -19.63
N MET A 234 -12.98 -18.82 -18.76
CA MET A 234 -11.66 -18.58 -18.16
C MET A 234 -10.57 -18.66 -19.23
N LYS A 235 -9.83 -17.57 -19.45
CA LYS A 235 -8.66 -17.54 -20.34
C LYS A 235 -7.41 -17.95 -19.56
N THR A 236 -7.37 -19.21 -19.13
CA THR A 236 -6.38 -19.74 -18.17
C THR A 236 -4.95 -19.30 -18.48
N LYS A 237 -4.41 -18.36 -17.72
CA LYS A 237 -2.96 -18.04 -17.70
C LYS A 237 -2.28 -18.50 -16.42
N ASN A 238 -3.06 -18.73 -15.35
CA ASN A 238 -2.53 -19.12 -14.05
C ASN A 238 -2.39 -20.65 -13.92
N PRO A 239 -1.18 -21.19 -13.67
CA PRO A 239 -0.95 -22.63 -13.56
C PRO A 239 -1.76 -23.28 -12.42
N THR A 240 -2.10 -22.55 -11.36
CA THR A 240 -2.93 -23.05 -10.24
C THR A 240 -4.35 -23.39 -10.70
N PHE A 241 -4.91 -22.62 -11.64
CA PHE A 241 -6.24 -22.85 -12.21
C PHE A 241 -6.20 -23.72 -13.48
N LYS A 242 -5.09 -24.37 -13.85
CA LYS A 242 -5.09 -25.19 -15.08
C LYS A 242 -5.84 -26.52 -14.90
N LYS A 243 -5.80 -27.10 -13.70
CA LYS A 243 -6.38 -28.43 -13.41
C LYS A 243 -7.82 -28.38 -12.91
N LEU A 244 -8.17 -27.38 -12.10
CA LEU A 244 -9.47 -27.33 -11.44
C LEU A 244 -10.67 -27.07 -12.40
N PRO A 245 -10.62 -26.08 -13.30
CA PRO A 245 -11.54 -25.91 -14.42
C PRO A 245 -11.83 -27.17 -15.23
N SER A 246 -10.78 -27.89 -15.64
CA SER A 246 -10.94 -29.09 -16.47
C SER A 246 -11.58 -30.24 -15.72
N LEU A 247 -11.38 -30.35 -14.40
CA LEU A 247 -12.10 -31.29 -13.55
C LEU A 247 -13.58 -30.93 -13.41
N LEU A 248 -13.91 -29.66 -13.18
CA LEU A 248 -15.31 -29.21 -13.07
C LEU A 248 -16.11 -29.43 -14.37
N ILE A 249 -15.48 -29.22 -15.53
CA ILE A 249 -16.09 -29.53 -16.83
C ILE A 249 -16.41 -31.02 -16.93
N LYS A 250 -15.42 -31.88 -16.67
CA LYS A 250 -15.60 -33.34 -16.74
C LYS A 250 -16.65 -33.86 -15.77
N GLU A 251 -16.67 -33.34 -14.55
CA GLU A 251 -17.68 -33.71 -13.57
C GLU A 251 -19.10 -33.39 -14.05
N SER A 252 -19.29 -32.24 -14.70
CA SER A 252 -20.58 -31.86 -15.28
C SER A 252 -20.98 -32.75 -16.45
N GLU A 253 -20.04 -33.08 -17.35
CA GLU A 253 -20.31 -33.99 -18.48
C GLU A 253 -20.78 -35.36 -17.97
N VAL A 254 -20.09 -35.91 -16.96
CA VAL A 254 -20.48 -37.19 -16.32
C VAL A 254 -21.86 -37.09 -15.67
N ARG A 255 -22.19 -35.97 -15.00
CA ARG A 255 -23.52 -35.78 -14.41
C ARG A 255 -24.63 -35.73 -15.47
N GLU A 256 -24.37 -35.08 -16.60
CA GLU A 256 -25.31 -35.00 -17.71
C GLU A 256 -25.54 -36.38 -18.34
N ASP A 257 -24.47 -37.12 -18.62
CA ASP A 257 -24.53 -38.50 -19.13
C ASP A 257 -25.32 -39.42 -18.19
N LEU A 258 -25.08 -39.34 -16.87
CA LEU A 258 -25.83 -40.10 -15.87
C LEU A 258 -27.31 -39.73 -15.84
N THR A 259 -27.63 -38.44 -15.97
CA THR A 259 -29.03 -37.97 -15.98
C THR A 259 -29.75 -38.46 -17.24
N ASN A 260 -29.08 -38.45 -18.39
CA ASN A 260 -29.60 -38.96 -19.66
C ASN A 260 -29.77 -40.49 -19.66
N LEU A 261 -28.97 -41.22 -18.88
CA LEU A 261 -29.10 -42.68 -18.71
C LEU A 261 -30.25 -43.08 -17.76
N LEU A 262 -30.66 -42.18 -16.86
CA LEU A 262 -31.68 -42.43 -15.84
C LEU A 262 -33.09 -41.94 -16.23
N ASN A 263 -33.21 -41.16 -17.31
CA ASN A 263 -34.47 -40.68 -17.89
C ASN A 263 -34.85 -41.50 -19.13
#